data_AF-A0A1D6HYC5-F1
#
_entry.id   AF-A0A1D6HYC5-F1
#
_cell.length_a   1.000
_cell.length_b   1.000
_cell.length_c   1.000
_cell.angle_alpha   90.00
_cell.angle_beta   90.00
_cell.angle_gamma   90.00
#
_symmetry.space_group_name_H-M   'P 1'
#
loop_
_entity.id
_entity.type
_entity.pdbx_description
1 polymer ?
#
loop_
_entity_poly.entity_id
_entity_poly.type
_entity_poly.pdbx_seq_one_letter_code
_entity_poly.pdbx_strand_id
1 'polypeptide(L)'
;MRSDARLDSVVFQLTPTRTRFDLVLIANGRKEKFASGLLKPFVAHLKAAQDQIAKGGYSITLEPSSGFDVPWFTRGTVERFVRFVSTPEVLERVRTLESEILQLEDAIAIQSNDSLGLKSVEDHGRKLTESNGGSMTPHQPDCFLGGLEWIELFLPFICLTCHSLPYLFIYFCNMPDTVHQLIGGRANYDPDSATAIVVYKPGSNPTPQIQNETAAHEENSKVQLLRVLETRKTMLRKEQAMAFARAVAAGFDIDNLGYLIAFAERFGAARLM
;
A
#
# COMPACT_ATOMS: atom_id res chain seq x y z
N MET A 1 3.32 30.60 10.93
CA MET A 1 1.99 30.49 10.25
C MET A 1 1.30 29.24 10.78
N ARG A 2 -0.03 29.16 10.75
CA ARG A 2 -0.74 27.92 11.14
C ARG A 2 -0.69 26.89 10.01
N SER A 3 -0.90 25.60 10.30
CA SER A 3 -0.82 24.52 9.30
C SER A 3 -1.92 24.60 8.24
N ASP A 4 -3.08 25.14 8.58
CA ASP A 4 -4.21 25.43 7.68
C ASP A 4 -4.03 26.74 6.89
N ALA A 5 -2.95 27.50 7.13
CA ALA A 5 -2.70 28.73 6.40
C ALA A 5 -2.49 28.44 4.91
N ARG A 6 -3.36 29.02 4.08
CA ARG A 6 -3.26 28.98 2.62
C ARG A 6 -2.04 29.78 2.18
N LEU A 7 -1.31 29.26 1.21
CA LEU A 7 -0.10 29.90 0.70
C LEU A 7 -0.37 30.58 -0.64
N ASP A 8 0.26 31.71 -0.87
CA ASP A 8 0.31 32.35 -2.18
C ASP A 8 1.36 31.65 -3.05
N SER A 9 2.53 31.37 -2.45
CA SER A 9 3.63 30.69 -3.12
C SER A 9 4.61 30.05 -2.14
N VAL A 10 5.41 29.13 -2.66
CA VAL A 10 6.53 28.48 -1.96
C VAL A 10 7.80 28.72 -2.78
N VAL A 11 8.83 29.26 -2.15
CA VAL A 11 10.07 29.65 -2.85
C VAL A 11 11.25 28.90 -2.25
N PHE A 12 11.95 28.12 -3.07
CA PHE A 12 13.28 27.62 -2.74
C PHE A 12 14.28 28.70 -3.12
N GLN A 13 14.87 29.36 -2.12
CA GLN A 13 15.98 30.29 -2.31
C GLN A 13 17.28 29.50 -2.32
N LEU A 14 17.99 29.51 -3.44
CA LEU A 14 19.16 28.68 -3.64
C LEU A 14 20.44 29.40 -3.19
N THR A 15 21.39 28.62 -2.67
CA THR A 15 22.75 29.14 -2.46
C THR A 15 23.44 29.47 -3.78
N PRO A 16 24.52 30.29 -3.79
CA PRO A 16 25.27 30.58 -5.01
C PRO A 16 25.76 29.34 -5.77
N THR A 17 26.05 28.26 -5.05
CA THR A 17 26.45 26.95 -5.61
C THR A 17 25.27 26.13 -6.16
N ARG A 18 24.03 26.54 -5.89
CA ARG A 18 22.78 25.88 -6.34
C ARG A 18 22.65 24.43 -5.88
N THR A 19 23.34 24.07 -4.80
CA THR A 19 23.29 22.74 -4.18
C THR A 19 22.41 22.69 -2.93
N ARG A 20 22.23 23.84 -2.27
CA ARG A 20 21.44 23.99 -1.05
C ARG A 20 20.35 25.03 -1.25
N PHE A 21 19.34 24.98 -0.39
CA PHE A 21 18.23 25.93 -0.41
C PHE A 21 17.76 26.33 0.98
N ASP A 22 17.09 27.47 1.05
CA ASP A 22 16.16 27.89 2.10
C ASP A 22 14.73 27.88 1.52
N LEU A 23 13.82 27.12 2.13
CA LEU A 23 12.41 27.11 1.79
C LEU A 23 11.71 28.26 2.49
N VAL A 24 11.08 29.12 1.71
CA VAL A 24 10.31 30.25 2.21
C VAL A 24 8.86 30.09 1.79
N LEU A 25 7.96 30.09 2.77
CA LEU A 25 6.51 30.08 2.56
C LEU A 25 6.02 31.51 2.51
N ILE A 26 5.16 31.83 1.54
CA ILE A 26 4.56 33.15 1.36
C ILE A 26 3.05 33.00 1.48
N ALA A 27 2.42 33.76 2.37
CA ALA A 27 0.96 33.89 2.44
C ALA A 27 0.53 35.27 2.89
N ASN A 28 -0.45 35.85 2.21
CA ASN A 28 -1.01 37.17 2.50
C ASN A 28 0.10 38.22 2.69
N GLY A 29 1.12 38.17 1.84
CA GLY A 29 2.31 39.06 1.90
C GLY A 29 3.29 38.76 3.04
N ARG A 30 3.01 37.82 3.95
CA ARG A 30 3.94 37.37 5.00
C ARG A 30 4.87 36.30 4.45
N LYS A 31 6.16 36.41 4.77
CA LYS A 31 7.19 35.42 4.41
C LYS A 31 7.70 34.73 5.67
N GLU A 32 7.82 33.42 5.64
CA GLU A 32 8.39 32.61 6.73
C GLU A 32 9.37 31.59 6.17
N LYS A 33 10.60 31.59 6.69
CA LYS A 33 11.56 30.51 6.40
C LYS A 33 11.10 29.25 7.13
N PHE A 34 10.87 28.18 6.38
CA PHE A 34 10.33 26.93 6.89
C PHE A 34 11.39 25.84 7.07
N ALA A 35 12.26 25.64 6.07
CA ALA A 35 13.28 24.60 6.10
C ALA A 35 14.52 25.01 5.31
N SER A 36 15.62 24.29 5.49
CA SER A 36 16.82 24.41 4.67
C SER A 36 17.38 23.03 4.40
N GLY A 37 18.03 22.81 3.25
CA GLY A 37 18.53 21.49 2.94
C GLY A 37 19.26 21.37 1.60
N LEU A 38 19.47 20.12 1.18
CA LEU A 38 20.01 19.78 -0.14
C LEU A 38 18.91 19.90 -1.19
N LEU A 39 19.21 20.53 -2.32
CA LEU A 39 18.25 20.69 -3.41
C LEU A 39 18.03 19.37 -4.20
N LYS A 40 19.05 18.51 -4.26
CA LYS A 40 19.06 17.30 -5.09
C LYS A 40 17.84 16.39 -4.89
N PRO A 41 17.39 16.05 -3.67
CA PRO A 41 16.19 15.23 -3.47
C PRO A 41 14.93 15.84 -4.07
N PHE A 42 14.79 17.17 -4.04
CA PHE A 42 13.64 17.85 -4.62
C PHE A 42 13.69 17.84 -6.15
N VAL A 43 14.84 18.14 -6.75
CA VAL A 43 14.98 18.14 -8.22
C VAL A 43 14.81 16.73 -8.81
N ALA A 44 15.19 15.69 -8.09
CA ALA A 44 15.01 14.30 -8.54
C ALA A 44 13.53 13.88 -8.64
N HIS A 45 12.64 14.57 -7.91
CA HIS A 45 11.26 14.14 -7.76
C HIS A 45 10.23 15.18 -8.15
N LEU A 46 10.60 16.45 -8.30
CA LEU A 46 9.71 17.57 -8.56
C LEU A 46 10.02 18.19 -9.92
N LYS A 47 9.18 17.89 -10.92
CA LYS A 47 9.34 18.40 -12.29
C LYS A 47 9.42 19.92 -12.35
N ALA A 48 8.59 20.63 -11.58
CA ALA A 48 8.63 22.09 -11.50
C ALA A 48 10.00 22.63 -11.04
N ALA A 49 10.69 21.94 -10.14
CA ALA A 49 12.04 22.30 -9.72
C ALA A 49 13.08 21.98 -10.80
N GLN A 50 12.94 20.85 -11.49
CA GLN A 50 13.81 20.47 -12.61
C GLN A 50 13.73 21.49 -13.76
N ASP A 51 12.52 21.91 -14.14
CA ASP A 51 12.31 22.87 -15.22
C ASP A 51 12.87 24.26 -14.87
N GLN A 52 12.78 24.67 -13.60
CA GLN A 52 13.28 25.98 -13.16
C GLN A 52 14.78 25.99 -12.91
N ILE A 53 15.38 24.89 -12.44
CA ILE A 53 16.84 24.81 -12.29
C ILE A 53 17.54 24.82 -13.65
N ALA A 54 16.91 24.27 -14.70
CA ALA A 54 17.45 24.33 -16.06
C ALA A 54 17.56 25.78 -16.60
N LYS A 55 16.72 26.70 -16.11
CA LYS A 55 16.67 28.11 -16.56
C LYS A 55 17.79 29.00 -15.98
N GLY A 56 18.60 28.49 -15.05
CA GLY A 56 19.79 29.21 -14.55
C GLY A 56 19.57 30.20 -13.40
N GLY A 57 18.41 30.21 -12.73
CA GLY A 57 18.12 31.10 -11.60
C GLY A 57 18.58 30.60 -10.22
N TYR A 58 18.50 31.51 -9.23
CA TYR A 58 18.74 31.23 -7.79
C TYR A 58 17.45 31.06 -6.98
N SER A 59 16.30 30.99 -7.63
CA SER A 59 15.03 30.73 -6.96
C SER A 59 14.19 29.76 -7.77
N ILE A 60 13.52 28.84 -7.09
CA ILE A 60 12.47 28.00 -7.68
C ILE A 60 11.18 28.36 -6.96
N THR A 61 10.18 28.78 -7.73
CA THR A 61 8.89 29.23 -7.19
C THR A 61 7.80 28.23 -7.56
N LEU A 62 7.11 27.72 -6.56
CA LEU A 62 5.92 26.89 -6.71
C LEU A 62 4.69 27.75 -6.42
N GLU A 63 3.85 27.91 -7.43
CA GLU A 63 2.61 28.68 -7.37
C GLU A 63 1.42 27.83 -7.82
N PRO A 64 0.29 27.92 -7.10
CA PRO A 64 -0.95 27.28 -7.54
C PRO A 64 -1.48 27.95 -8.81
N SER A 65 -2.37 27.29 -9.55
CA SER A 65 -3.05 27.95 -10.68
C SER A 65 -3.89 29.11 -10.16
N SER A 66 -3.63 30.32 -10.66
CA SER A 66 -4.50 31.47 -10.48
C SER A 66 -5.85 31.21 -11.17
N GLY A 67 -6.90 30.93 -10.41
CA GLY A 67 -8.25 30.73 -10.97
C GLY A 67 -9.21 29.91 -10.12
N PHE A 68 -8.72 29.13 -9.16
CA PHE A 68 -9.57 28.32 -8.28
C PHE A 68 -9.16 28.42 -6.83
N ASP A 69 -10.14 28.22 -5.96
CA ASP A 69 -9.91 27.94 -4.56
C ASP A 69 -9.03 26.68 -4.46
N VAL A 70 -7.78 26.83 -4.02
CA VAL A 70 -6.80 25.73 -3.91
C VAL A 70 -6.65 25.31 -2.45
N PRO A 71 -7.64 24.60 -1.86
CA PRO A 71 -7.60 24.23 -0.44
C PRO A 71 -6.42 23.30 -0.10
N TRP A 72 -5.86 22.62 -1.10
CA TRP A 72 -4.71 21.75 -0.94
C TRP A 72 -3.38 22.51 -0.78
N PHE A 73 -3.27 23.77 -1.21
CA PHE A 73 -2.01 24.53 -1.16
C PHE A 73 -1.86 25.32 0.14
N THR A 74 -1.61 24.58 1.23
CA THR A 74 -1.46 25.10 2.59
C THR A 74 -0.09 24.80 3.17
N ARG A 75 0.28 25.46 4.28
CA ARG A 75 1.50 25.15 5.05
C ARG A 75 1.60 23.66 5.38
N GLY A 76 0.52 23.05 5.87
CA GLY A 76 0.49 21.66 6.29
C GLY A 76 0.81 20.70 5.14
N THR A 77 0.30 20.96 3.94
CA THR A 77 0.61 20.16 2.75
C THR A 77 2.07 20.26 2.36
N VAL A 78 2.64 21.48 2.37
CA VAL A 78 4.07 21.67 2.07
C VAL A 78 4.96 21.01 3.12
N GLU A 79 4.58 21.10 4.39
CA GLU A 79 5.28 20.45 5.50
C GLU A 79 5.31 18.93 5.34
N ARG A 80 4.17 18.31 4.99
CA ARG A 80 4.09 16.87 4.69
C ARG A 80 4.91 16.49 3.46
N PHE A 81 4.87 17.30 2.40
CA PHE A 81 5.69 17.08 1.21
C PHE A 81 7.19 17.10 1.53
N VAL A 82 7.66 18.08 2.32
CA VAL A 82 9.06 18.15 2.74
C VAL A 82 9.45 16.96 3.59
N ARG A 83 8.58 16.51 4.50
CA ARG A 83 8.79 15.27 5.25
C ARG A 83 8.90 14.06 4.33
N PHE A 84 8.01 13.92 3.35
CA PHE A 84 8.05 12.83 2.39
C PHE A 84 9.36 12.78 1.61
N VAL A 85 9.84 13.92 1.09
CA VAL A 85 11.11 13.99 0.36
C VAL A 85 12.30 13.60 1.26
N SER A 86 12.18 13.82 2.58
CA SER A 86 13.23 13.51 3.56
C SER A 86 13.20 12.05 4.02
N THR A 87 12.01 11.46 4.18
CA THR A 87 11.80 10.09 4.67
C THR A 87 10.68 9.40 3.87
N PRO A 88 10.94 9.02 2.61
CA PRO A 88 9.95 8.45 1.70
C PRO A 88 9.56 7.01 2.06
N GLU A 89 10.38 6.32 2.85
CA GLU A 89 10.29 4.89 3.13
C GLU A 89 8.97 4.51 3.83
N VAL A 90 8.39 5.46 4.57
CA VAL A 90 7.15 5.25 5.33
C VAL A 90 5.97 5.00 4.39
N LEU A 91 5.83 5.79 3.32
CA LEU A 91 4.75 5.62 2.34
C LEU A 91 5.09 4.50 1.35
N GLU A 92 6.36 4.33 0.97
CA GLU A 92 6.78 3.25 0.08
C GLU A 92 6.47 1.88 0.68
N ARG A 93 6.66 1.69 2.00
CA ARG A 93 6.34 0.40 2.64
C ARG A 93 4.84 0.09 2.56
N VAL A 94 3.97 1.09 2.72
CA VAL A 94 2.51 0.91 2.60
C VAL A 94 2.15 0.44 1.19
N ARG A 95 2.68 1.11 0.16
CA ARG A 95 2.47 0.74 -1.25
C ARG A 95 2.95 -0.68 -1.55
N THR A 96 4.15 -1.04 -1.08
CA THR A 96 4.69 -2.39 -1.32
C THR A 96 3.84 -3.46 -0.65
N LEU A 97 3.44 -3.26 0.61
CA LEU A 97 2.60 -4.21 1.33
C LEU A 97 1.24 -4.40 0.66
N GLU A 98 0.64 -3.32 0.14
CA GLU A 98 -0.59 -3.41 -0.64
C GLU A 98 -0.41 -4.28 -1.89
N SER A 99 0.67 -4.07 -2.65
CA SER A 99 0.96 -4.90 -3.83
C SER A 99 1.24 -6.37 -3.49
N GLU A 100 1.95 -6.65 -2.40
CA GLU A 100 2.23 -8.02 -1.95
C GLU A 100 0.94 -8.75 -1.55
N ILE A 101 0.03 -8.06 -0.85
CA ILE A 101 -1.26 -8.63 -0.44
C ILE A 101 -2.13 -8.92 -1.65
N LEU A 102 -2.24 -7.98 -2.60
CA LEU A 102 -3.03 -8.18 -3.82
C LEU A 102 -2.52 -9.37 -4.64
N GLN A 103 -1.19 -9.51 -4.77
CA GLN A 103 -0.59 -10.66 -5.46
C GLN A 103 -0.88 -11.98 -4.74
N LEU A 104 -0.90 -11.99 -3.40
CA LEU A 104 -1.27 -13.19 -2.64
C LEU A 104 -2.75 -13.52 -2.77
N GLU A 105 -3.63 -12.52 -2.78
CA GLU A 105 -5.07 -12.73 -2.96
C GLU A 105 -5.38 -13.32 -4.33
N ASP A 106 -4.72 -12.83 -5.38
CA ASP A 106 -4.81 -13.41 -6.72
C ASP A 106 -4.27 -14.85 -6.75
N ALA A 107 -3.11 -15.10 -6.14
CA ALA A 107 -2.52 -16.44 -6.07
C ALA A 107 -3.39 -17.45 -5.29
N ILE A 108 -4.06 -17.01 -4.21
CA ILE A 108 -5.02 -17.81 -3.45
C ILE A 108 -6.25 -18.11 -4.30
N ALA A 109 -6.79 -17.10 -5.01
CA ALA A 109 -7.95 -17.25 -5.86
C ALA A 109 -7.71 -18.28 -6.98
N ILE A 110 -6.54 -18.23 -7.63
CA ILE A 110 -6.14 -19.19 -8.67
C ILE A 110 -6.06 -20.61 -8.10
N GLN A 111 -5.34 -20.81 -6.99
CA GLN A 111 -5.22 -22.14 -6.37
C GLN A 111 -6.54 -22.70 -5.85
N SER A 112 -7.42 -21.83 -5.34
CA SER A 112 -8.74 -22.23 -4.89
C SER A 112 -9.63 -22.67 -6.06
N ASN A 113 -9.51 -22.04 -7.24
CA ASN A 113 -10.35 -22.36 -8.39
C ASN A 113 -9.92 -23.67 -9.08
N ASP A 114 -8.60 -23.96 -9.10
CA ASP A 114 -8.05 -25.24 -9.58
C ASP A 114 -8.51 -26.45 -8.75
N SER A 115 -9.00 -26.22 -7.52
CA SER A 115 -9.60 -27.26 -6.68
C SER A 115 -11.05 -27.61 -7.04
N LEU A 116 -11.77 -26.69 -7.70
CA LEU A 116 -13.18 -26.86 -8.10
C LEU A 116 -13.34 -27.27 -9.57
N GLY A 117 -12.30 -27.11 -10.40
CA GLY A 117 -12.29 -27.42 -11.84
C GLY A 117 -12.30 -28.91 -12.22
N LEU A 118 -12.31 -29.83 -11.25
CA LEU A 118 -12.36 -31.27 -11.48
C LEU A 118 -13.64 -31.92 -10.90
N LYS A 119 -14.78 -31.24 -11.05
CA LYS A 119 -16.11 -31.86 -10.89
C LYS A 119 -17.06 -31.34 -11.98
N SER A 120 -16.80 -31.70 -13.24
CA SER A 120 -17.87 -31.81 -14.23
C SER A 120 -17.61 -33.04 -15.10
N VAL A 121 -18.06 -34.18 -14.60
CA VAL A 121 -18.54 -35.24 -15.47
C VAL A 121 -20.06 -35.12 -15.41
N GLU A 122 -20.64 -34.53 -16.46
CA GLU A 122 -22.06 -34.73 -16.75
C GLU A 122 -22.26 -36.23 -17.03
N ASP A 123 -22.86 -36.95 -16.08
CA ASP A 123 -23.55 -38.19 -16.41
C ASP A 123 -25.05 -38.03 -16.11
N HIS A 124 -25.83 -38.17 -17.17
CA HIS A 124 -27.28 -38.05 -17.16
C HIS A 124 -27.89 -39.40 -16.77
N GLY A 125 -28.51 -39.50 -15.58
CA GLY A 125 -29.22 -40.74 -15.20
C GLY A 125 -30.14 -40.63 -13.99
N ARG A 126 -31.36 -40.15 -14.22
CA ARG A 126 -32.49 -39.99 -13.28
C ARG A 126 -32.79 -41.22 -12.40
N LYS A 127 -33.12 -41.02 -11.10
CA LYS A 127 -34.44 -41.36 -10.51
C LYS A 127 -34.62 -40.83 -9.05
N LEU A 128 -35.85 -40.37 -8.76
CA LEU A 128 -36.44 -39.93 -7.47
C LEU A 128 -36.13 -40.87 -6.27
N THR A 129 -36.16 -40.46 -4.99
CA THR A 129 -37.35 -40.07 -4.19
C THR A 129 -36.96 -39.58 -2.77
N GLU A 130 -37.71 -38.58 -2.27
CA GLU A 130 -38.13 -38.26 -0.87
C GLU A 130 -37.31 -38.67 0.38
N SER A 131 -37.00 -37.66 1.22
CA SER A 131 -37.58 -37.45 2.58
C SER A 131 -36.59 -37.08 3.70
N ASN A 132 -36.98 -36.01 4.41
CA ASN A 132 -36.75 -35.63 5.82
C ASN A 132 -35.35 -35.40 6.43
N GLY A 133 -35.13 -34.13 6.82
CA GLY A 133 -34.99 -33.72 8.22
C GLY A 133 -33.65 -33.95 8.93
N GLY A 134 -32.94 -32.86 9.25
CA GLY A 134 -31.83 -32.90 10.23
C GLY A 134 -30.96 -31.64 10.24
N SER A 135 -31.18 -30.80 11.26
CA SER A 135 -30.34 -29.66 11.66
C SER A 135 -28.93 -30.11 12.11
N MET A 136 -27.87 -29.42 11.65
CA MET A 136 -26.75 -28.98 12.53
C MET A 136 -25.76 -28.04 11.80
N THR A 137 -25.80 -26.77 12.22
CA THR A 137 -24.75 -25.73 12.35
C THR A 137 -23.52 -25.68 11.41
N PRO A 138 -23.14 -24.49 10.89
CA PRO A 138 -21.85 -24.30 10.24
C PRO A 138 -20.71 -24.19 11.26
N HIS A 139 -19.67 -25.00 11.08
CA HIS A 139 -18.40 -24.88 11.78
C HIS A 139 -17.71 -23.57 11.40
N GLN A 140 -17.68 -22.68 12.37
CA GLN A 140 -16.89 -21.46 12.42
C GLN A 140 -15.45 -21.82 12.79
N PRO A 141 -14.41 -21.39 12.05
CA PRO A 141 -13.07 -21.42 12.59
C PRO A 141 -12.90 -20.23 13.53
N ASP A 142 -12.94 -20.56 14.82
CA ASP A 142 -12.42 -19.86 16.00
C ASP A 142 -11.70 -18.53 15.74
N CYS A 143 -12.46 -17.44 15.75
CA CYS A 143 -11.94 -16.14 16.14
C CYS A 143 -11.92 -16.09 17.67
N PHE A 144 -10.89 -16.56 18.38
CA PHE A 144 -10.63 -16.06 19.75
C PHE A 144 -9.21 -16.37 20.23
N LEU A 145 -8.64 -15.38 20.92
CA LEU A 145 -7.41 -15.39 21.73
C LEU A 145 -6.08 -15.16 20.98
N GLY A 146 -5.92 -13.94 20.47
CA GLY A 146 -4.59 -13.38 20.13
C GLY A 146 -4.43 -11.90 20.43
N GLY A 147 -5.33 -11.28 21.22
CA GLY A 147 -5.40 -9.82 21.39
C GLY A 147 -4.29 -9.18 22.23
N LEU A 148 -3.46 -9.98 22.91
CA LEU A 148 -2.47 -9.47 23.87
C LEU A 148 -1.01 -9.54 23.38
N GLU A 149 -0.69 -10.33 22.34
CA GLU A 149 0.69 -10.41 21.82
C GLU A 149 1.10 -9.19 20.98
N TRP A 150 0.14 -8.37 20.55
CA TRP A 150 0.40 -7.27 19.61
C TRP A 150 0.60 -5.92 20.29
N ILE A 151 0.13 -5.74 21.53
CA ILE A 151 0.33 -4.51 22.31
C ILE A 151 1.82 -4.21 22.45
N GLU A 152 2.65 -5.23 22.63
CA GLU A 152 4.12 -5.12 22.73
C GLU A 152 4.79 -4.63 21.43
N LEU A 153 4.22 -4.89 20.26
CA LEU A 153 4.72 -4.37 18.97
C LEU A 153 4.28 -2.93 18.71
N PHE A 154 3.23 -2.45 19.39
CA PHE A 154 2.75 -1.06 19.34
C PHE A 154 3.28 -0.18 20.47
N LEU A 155 3.81 -0.77 21.57
CA LEU A 155 4.46 -0.08 22.68
C LEU A 155 5.49 0.98 22.26
N PRO A 156 6.38 0.77 21.26
CA PRO A 156 7.33 1.82 20.86
C PRO A 156 6.67 3.01 20.17
N PHE A 157 5.44 2.88 19.65
CA PHE A 157 4.67 3.98 19.04
C PHE A 157 3.74 4.70 20.03
N ILE A 158 3.43 4.06 21.16
CA ILE A 158 2.64 4.63 22.25
C ILE A 158 3.42 5.74 22.99
N CYS A 159 4.75 5.79 22.86
CA CYS A 159 5.60 6.56 23.77
C CYS A 159 6.03 7.97 23.31
N LEU A 160 5.64 8.50 22.15
CA LEU A 160 5.96 9.90 21.84
C LEU A 160 4.74 10.65 21.32
N THR A 161 4.06 11.32 22.26
CA THR A 161 3.15 12.47 22.06
C THR A 161 1.75 12.19 21.49
N CYS A 162 0.87 11.45 22.18
CA CYS A 162 -0.57 11.70 21.96
C CYS A 162 -1.52 11.18 23.05
N HIS A 163 -2.37 12.07 23.56
CA HIS A 163 -3.54 11.79 24.41
C HIS A 163 -4.72 11.14 23.63
N SER A 164 -4.50 10.67 22.39
CA SER A 164 -5.57 10.20 21.47
C SER A 164 -5.58 8.69 21.20
N LEU A 165 -5.00 7.91 22.13
CA LEU A 165 -4.93 6.44 22.03
C LEU A 165 -6.27 5.68 22.02
N PRO A 166 -7.42 6.15 22.59
CA PRO A 166 -8.62 5.34 22.54
C PRO A 166 -9.24 5.25 21.14
N TYR A 167 -9.04 6.26 20.27
CA TYR A 167 -9.63 6.26 18.93
C TYR A 167 -8.85 5.42 17.92
N LEU A 168 -7.52 5.37 18.01
CA LEU A 168 -6.68 4.57 17.12
C LEU A 168 -6.87 3.06 17.40
N PHE A 169 -7.02 2.67 18.67
CA PHE A 169 -7.30 1.28 19.06
C PHE A 169 -8.66 0.79 18.51
N ILE A 170 -9.69 1.65 18.53
CA ILE A 170 -11.02 1.34 17.98
C ILE A 170 -10.98 1.26 16.44
N TYR A 171 -10.20 2.11 15.77
CA TYR A 171 -10.01 2.07 14.31
C TYR A 171 -9.31 0.78 13.86
N PHE A 172 -8.34 0.27 14.64
CA PHE A 172 -7.67 -1.00 14.35
C PHE A 172 -8.54 -2.23 14.63
N CYS A 173 -9.39 -2.21 15.66
CA CYS A 173 -10.34 -3.29 15.93
C CYS A 173 -11.54 -3.32 14.98
N ASN A 174 -11.83 -2.22 14.26
CA ASN A 174 -12.98 -2.08 13.36
C ASN A 174 -12.61 -1.78 11.91
N MET A 175 -11.34 -1.91 11.48
CA MET A 175 -11.00 -1.58 10.09
C MET A 175 -11.73 -2.58 9.15
N PRO A 176 -12.71 -2.13 8.34
CA PRO A 176 -13.30 -2.97 7.30
C PRO A 176 -12.35 -2.95 6.09
N ASP A 177 -12.46 -3.95 5.20
CA ASP A 177 -11.67 -4.17 3.96
C ASP A 177 -11.73 -3.03 2.90
N THR A 178 -11.96 -1.79 3.32
CA THR A 178 -12.37 -0.65 2.48
C THR A 178 -11.22 0.18 1.90
N VAL A 179 -9.96 -0.26 2.01
CA VAL A 179 -8.81 0.41 1.36
C VAL A 179 -8.57 -0.15 -0.05
N HIS A 180 -9.59 -0.72 -0.68
CA HIS A 180 -9.47 -1.35 -2.00
C HIS A 180 -9.71 -0.40 -3.18
N GLN A 181 -9.91 0.90 -2.94
CA GLN A 181 -10.47 1.79 -3.97
C GLN A 181 -9.71 3.10 -4.26
N LEU A 182 -8.51 3.30 -3.71
CA LEU A 182 -7.73 4.52 -3.98
C LEU A 182 -6.44 4.33 -4.79
N ILE A 183 -6.06 3.09 -5.13
CA ILE A 183 -4.94 2.81 -6.07
C ILE A 183 -5.42 1.92 -7.24
N GLY A 184 -6.59 2.26 -7.78
CA GLY A 184 -7.14 1.62 -8.98
C GLY A 184 -6.56 2.23 -10.28
N GLY A 185 -5.28 2.00 -10.56
CA GLY A 185 -4.64 2.37 -11.81
C GLY A 185 -4.23 1.13 -12.61
N ARG A 186 -4.95 0.85 -13.70
CA ARG A 186 -4.75 -0.29 -14.62
C ARG A 186 -3.27 -0.55 -14.94
N ALA A 187 -2.74 -1.71 -14.54
CA ALA A 187 -1.53 -2.28 -15.12
C ALA A 187 -1.95 -3.25 -16.24
N ASN A 188 -1.65 -2.87 -17.48
CA ASN A 188 -1.68 -3.75 -18.64
C ASN A 188 -0.40 -4.62 -18.57
N TYR A 189 -0.52 -5.93 -18.43
CA TYR A 189 0.61 -6.86 -18.37
C TYR A 189 0.72 -7.61 -19.70
N ASP A 190 1.88 -7.46 -20.34
CA ASP A 190 2.27 -8.10 -21.60
C ASP A 190 3.10 -9.37 -21.31
N PRO A 191 2.69 -10.57 -21.77
CA PRO A 191 3.35 -11.81 -21.40
C PRO A 191 4.32 -12.27 -22.51
N ASP A 192 5.55 -11.74 -22.55
CA ASP A 192 6.60 -12.38 -23.36
C ASP A 192 8.02 -12.28 -22.76
N SER A 193 8.23 -12.98 -21.64
CA SER A 193 9.59 -13.44 -21.31
C SER A 193 9.54 -14.85 -20.72
N ALA A 194 9.49 -15.82 -21.63
CA ALA A 194 9.72 -17.21 -21.32
C ALA A 194 11.14 -17.40 -20.73
N THR A 195 11.23 -17.89 -19.48
CA THR A 195 12.45 -18.55 -19.00
C THR A 195 12.09 -19.99 -18.65
N ALA A 196 12.65 -20.90 -19.43
CA ALA A 196 12.33 -22.32 -19.46
C ALA A 196 12.68 -23.05 -18.16
N ILE A 197 11.72 -23.79 -17.60
CA ILE A 197 11.98 -24.80 -16.57
C ILE A 197 12.32 -26.11 -17.29
N VAL A 198 13.58 -26.52 -17.21
CA VAL A 198 14.06 -27.80 -17.75
C VAL A 198 13.55 -28.94 -16.86
N VAL A 199 12.66 -29.77 -17.39
CA VAL A 199 12.14 -30.98 -16.74
C VAL A 199 13.20 -32.09 -16.79
N TYR A 200 13.62 -32.58 -15.63
CA TYR A 200 14.52 -33.74 -15.50
C TYR A 200 13.74 -35.06 -15.70
N LYS A 201 14.28 -35.99 -16.50
CA LYS A 201 13.77 -37.37 -16.64
C LYS A 201 14.76 -38.39 -16.05
N PRO A 202 14.37 -39.23 -15.09
CA PRO A 202 15.04 -40.49 -14.85
C PRO A 202 14.32 -41.65 -15.57
N GLY A 203 15.12 -42.62 -16.02
CA GLY A 203 14.72 -43.73 -16.88
C GLY A 203 13.84 -44.82 -16.24
N SER A 204 13.26 -45.62 -17.12
CA SER A 204 12.22 -46.64 -16.98
C SER A 204 12.60 -47.93 -16.22
N ASN A 205 11.64 -48.50 -15.46
CA ASN A 205 11.21 -49.91 -15.56
C ASN A 205 9.91 -50.21 -14.73
N PRO A 206 9.17 -51.33 -15.00
CA PRO A 206 7.70 -51.37 -14.92
C PRO A 206 7.05 -51.98 -13.64
N THR A 207 5.89 -51.39 -13.31
CA THR A 207 4.62 -51.71 -12.55
C THR A 207 4.44 -53.14 -11.95
N PRO A 208 3.65 -53.38 -10.85
CA PRO A 208 2.37 -52.70 -10.60
C PRO A 208 1.87 -52.42 -9.16
N GLN A 209 0.80 -51.60 -9.13
CA GLN A 209 -0.22 -51.37 -8.08
C GLN A 209 0.05 -50.29 -7.04
N ILE A 210 -0.37 -49.03 -7.32
CA ILE A 210 -1.08 -48.14 -6.38
C ILE A 210 -1.93 -47.14 -7.21
N GLN A 211 -3.20 -47.43 -7.41
CA GLN A 211 -4.19 -46.42 -7.85
C GLN A 211 -4.89 -45.95 -6.58
N ASN A 212 -4.42 -44.83 -6.00
CA ASN A 212 -5.14 -43.90 -5.10
C ASN A 212 -4.22 -42.96 -4.30
N GLU A 213 -2.90 -43.19 -4.22
CA GLU A 213 -2.02 -42.36 -3.37
C GLU A 213 -1.60 -41.02 -4.01
N THR A 214 -1.53 -40.94 -5.35
CA THR A 214 -1.03 -39.74 -6.03
C THR A 214 -1.97 -38.56 -5.91
N ALA A 215 -3.29 -38.78 -6.00
CA ALA A 215 -4.30 -37.73 -5.87
C ALA A 215 -4.43 -37.24 -4.42
N ALA A 216 -4.33 -38.15 -3.43
CA ALA A 216 -4.39 -37.79 -2.02
C ALA A 216 -3.16 -37.00 -1.54
N HIS A 217 -1.96 -37.36 -2.03
CA HIS A 217 -0.72 -36.62 -1.73
C HIS A 217 -0.72 -35.22 -2.37
N GLU A 218 -1.25 -35.09 -3.59
CA GLU A 218 -1.40 -33.81 -4.29
C GLU A 218 -2.44 -32.91 -3.61
N GLU A 219 -3.59 -33.45 -3.21
CA GLU A 219 -4.62 -32.72 -2.47
C GLU A 219 -4.10 -32.21 -1.12
N ASN A 220 -3.36 -33.02 -0.38
CA ASN A 220 -2.72 -32.60 0.88
C ASN A 220 -1.68 -31.49 0.65
N SER A 221 -0.87 -31.63 -0.41
CA SER A 221 0.12 -30.61 -0.79
C SER A 221 -0.54 -29.26 -1.16
N LYS A 222 -1.69 -29.29 -1.85
CA LYS A 222 -2.47 -28.09 -2.20
C LYS A 222 -3.11 -27.44 -0.98
N VAL A 223 -3.72 -28.23 -0.09
CA VAL A 223 -4.29 -27.73 1.18
C VAL A 223 -3.20 -27.11 2.06
N GLN A 224 -2.01 -27.72 2.11
CA GLN A 224 -0.87 -27.19 2.84
C GLN A 224 -0.39 -25.86 2.22
N LEU A 225 -0.31 -25.77 0.89
CA LEU A 225 0.09 -24.54 0.20
C LEU A 225 -0.91 -23.40 0.41
N LEU A 226 -2.22 -23.67 0.28
CA LEU A 226 -3.28 -22.69 0.58
C LEU A 226 -3.17 -22.19 2.03
N ARG A 227 -2.95 -23.09 2.99
CA ARG A 227 -2.75 -22.70 4.40
C ARG A 227 -1.53 -21.78 4.57
N VAL A 228 -0.42 -22.07 3.89
CA VAL A 228 0.78 -21.24 3.92
C VAL A 228 0.50 -19.84 3.34
N LEU A 229 -0.22 -19.76 2.22
CA LEU A 229 -0.58 -18.48 1.60
C LEU A 229 -1.53 -17.67 2.48
N GLU A 230 -2.55 -18.28 3.05
CA GLU A 230 -3.46 -17.62 3.99
C GLU A 230 -2.73 -17.13 5.25
N THR A 231 -1.82 -17.95 5.77
CA THR A 231 -0.97 -17.55 6.90
C THR A 231 -0.11 -16.34 6.54
N ARG A 232 0.52 -16.32 5.35
CA ARG A 232 1.30 -15.17 4.89
C ARG A 232 0.43 -13.93 4.68
N LYS A 233 -0.79 -14.09 4.13
CA LYS A 233 -1.75 -13.00 3.95
C LYS A 233 -2.09 -12.34 5.29
N THR A 234 -2.40 -13.14 6.31
CA THR A 234 -2.71 -12.58 7.65
C THR A 234 -1.52 -11.85 8.26
N MET A 235 -0.30 -12.36 8.07
CA MET A 235 0.93 -11.70 8.54
C MET A 235 1.15 -10.35 7.84
N LEU A 236 1.01 -10.30 6.51
CA LEU A 236 1.18 -9.07 5.75
C LEU A 236 0.08 -8.04 6.05
N ARG A 237 -1.17 -8.47 6.30
CA ARG A 237 -2.24 -7.57 6.75
C ARG A 237 -1.89 -6.91 8.09
N LYS A 238 -1.26 -7.65 9.01
CA LYS A 238 -0.76 -7.08 10.28
C LYS A 238 0.39 -6.11 10.05
N GLU A 239 1.33 -6.44 9.16
CA GLU A 239 2.42 -5.53 8.83
C GLU A 239 1.90 -4.26 8.14
N GLN A 240 0.90 -4.40 7.27
CA GLN A 240 0.22 -3.28 6.60
C GLN A 240 -0.42 -2.34 7.62
N ALA A 241 -1.13 -2.88 8.62
CA ALA A 241 -1.66 -2.12 9.73
C ALA A 241 -0.58 -1.32 10.47
N MET A 242 0.58 -1.93 10.74
CA MET A 242 1.72 -1.25 11.37
C MET A 242 2.31 -0.16 10.46
N ALA A 243 2.42 -0.41 9.15
CA ALA A 243 2.91 0.58 8.20
C ALA A 243 1.96 1.78 8.09
N PHE A 244 0.65 1.56 8.08
CA PHE A 244 -0.35 2.63 8.14
C PHE A 244 -0.25 3.44 9.43
N ALA A 245 -0.09 2.80 10.59
CA ALA A 245 0.11 3.51 11.86
C ALA A 245 1.32 4.46 11.78
N ARG A 246 2.43 3.99 11.19
CA ARG A 246 3.64 4.81 10.98
C ARG A 246 3.39 5.97 10.01
N ALA A 247 2.67 5.72 8.92
CA ALA A 247 2.30 6.76 7.97
C ALA A 247 1.46 7.86 8.63
N VAL A 248 0.43 7.49 9.37
CA VAL A 248 -0.42 8.44 10.12
C VAL A 248 0.39 9.21 11.15
N ALA A 249 1.25 8.54 11.93
CA ALA A 249 2.13 9.18 12.90
C ALA A 249 3.13 10.17 12.26
N ALA A 250 3.55 9.91 11.02
CA ALA A 250 4.37 10.82 10.23
C ALA A 250 3.58 11.96 9.56
N GLY A 251 2.25 12.00 9.75
CA GLY A 251 1.35 13.02 9.22
C GLY A 251 0.77 12.70 7.83
N PHE A 252 0.79 11.43 7.40
CA PHE A 252 0.20 10.95 6.15
C PHE A 252 -1.12 10.20 6.42
N ASP A 253 -2.11 10.89 6.97
CA ASP A 253 -3.49 10.37 7.07
C ASP A 253 -4.26 10.53 5.75
N ILE A 254 -5.40 9.83 5.65
CA ILE A 254 -6.21 9.72 4.44
C ILE A 254 -6.75 11.09 3.98
N ASP A 255 -7.21 11.93 4.92
CA ASP A 255 -7.78 13.24 4.61
C ASP A 255 -6.73 14.17 4.00
N ASN A 256 -5.51 14.11 4.54
CA ASN A 256 -4.39 14.92 4.08
C ASN A 256 -3.69 14.36 2.84
N LEU A 257 -3.80 13.06 2.56
CA LEU A 257 -3.19 12.41 1.41
C LEU A 257 -3.76 12.96 0.10
N GLY A 258 -5.07 13.25 0.05
CA GLY A 258 -5.69 13.88 -1.12
C GLY A 258 -5.06 15.23 -1.49
N TYR A 259 -4.72 16.06 -0.49
CA TYR A 259 -4.02 17.32 -0.73
C TYR A 259 -2.58 17.12 -1.19
N LEU A 260 -1.91 16.07 -0.70
CA LEU A 260 -0.55 15.73 -1.11
C LEU A 260 -0.49 15.21 -2.55
N ILE A 261 -1.49 14.42 -2.97
CA ILE A 261 -1.67 13.96 -4.35
C ILE A 261 -1.94 15.15 -5.28
N ALA A 262 -2.87 16.05 -4.92
CA ALA A 262 -3.14 17.25 -5.72
C ALA A 262 -1.89 18.16 -5.85
N PHE A 263 -1.10 18.29 -4.79
CA PHE A 263 0.20 18.97 -4.84
C PHE A 263 1.16 18.27 -5.82
N ALA A 264 1.22 16.93 -5.75
CA ALA A 264 2.07 16.12 -6.61
C ALA A 264 1.71 16.23 -8.08
N GLU A 265 0.43 16.15 -8.42
CA GLU A 265 -0.07 16.32 -9.78
C GLU A 265 0.26 17.72 -10.32
N ARG A 266 0.08 18.76 -9.51
CA ARG A 266 0.31 20.15 -9.92
C ARG A 266 1.79 20.43 -10.21
N PHE A 267 2.70 19.96 -9.35
CA PHE A 267 4.12 20.30 -9.46
C PHE A 267 4.98 19.17 -10.05
N GLY A 268 4.35 18.04 -10.40
CA GLY A 268 5.00 16.86 -10.95
C GLY A 268 5.87 16.13 -9.94
N ALA A 269 5.33 15.85 -8.75
CA ALA A 269 6.00 15.05 -7.72
C ALA A 269 5.84 13.55 -7.97
N ALA A 270 6.60 12.99 -8.92
CA ALA A 270 6.35 11.65 -9.45
C ALA A 270 6.43 10.51 -8.42
N ARG A 271 7.22 10.64 -7.35
CA ARG A 271 7.33 9.61 -6.30
C ARG A 271 6.09 9.49 -5.40
N LEU A 272 5.24 10.52 -5.38
CA LEU A 272 3.98 10.50 -4.62
C LEU A 272 2.82 9.92 -5.44
N MET A 273 2.98 9.79 -6.75
CA MET A 273 2.02 9.18 -7.68
C MET A 273 2.35 7.70 -7.87
#